data_AF-A0A4P7AJT4-F1
#
_entry.id   AF-A0A4P7AJT4-F1
#
_cell.length_a   1.000
_cell.length_b   1.000
_cell.length_c   1.000
_cell.angle_alpha   90.00
_cell.angle_beta   90.00
_cell.angle_gamma   90.00
#
_symmetry.space_group_name_H-M   'P 1'
#
loop_
_entity.id
_entity.type
_entity.pdbx_description
1 polymer ?
#
loop_
_entity_poly.entity_id
_entity_poly.type
_entity_poly.pdbx_seq_one_letter_code
_entity_poly.pdbx_strand_id
1 'polypeptide(L)'
;MSNNTVKFIYNKKKKAETKFNPEKIFNLTKEEFIKKNPTHGTSTIDNVIQVNMEKIVKCIDLNEELQKILLFGEVQSGKTNNMIFLTSVLRDMGFNKFIILTGTKNNLNIQNVKRFKEANKECDFLDFREEKNFFRDSSETQFLYGIKQNISKLLKNFQELSATDFEDWKIAIIDDESDEASSEKNKQNRTINSNIENLLKYKTKNKIYFSVTATPYANLISYTDFLIPNYLVPLSSAKAYCGLKEFKDQKRYFVLNEDIIRSLKEVDVYDKNLKEFLENSIMEFLLKCFRYSKNFQYLINIDTGTNTIKGLESFFRLIVNKLKVKNDEFLLNFVGREEIKEFRICINNLKVKYTMEGIDYIRENVPEIIIGGNLLSRGVTFDDLLFQIMINHGSSKNLSSDTLLQRARWFGYRKAYINDMKIYVSNVASNFYEEIYYVENSIREMYSESFEHSTIKKERIENLFKEHCLKWTS
;
A
#
# COMPACT_ATOMS: atom_id res chain seq x y z
N MET A 1 -25.11 -46.68 32.40
CA MET A 1 -24.00 -46.40 33.32
C MET A 1 -22.78 -46.00 32.50
N SER A 2 -22.34 -44.76 32.67
CA SER A 2 -21.10 -44.09 32.24
C SER A 2 -20.27 -44.63 31.06
N ASN A 3 -20.33 -43.91 29.93
CA ASN A 3 -19.26 -43.83 28.93
C ASN A 3 -18.07 -43.03 29.51
N ASN A 4 -16.93 -43.69 29.70
CA ASN A 4 -15.65 -43.03 29.95
C ASN A 4 -14.99 -42.71 28.61
N THR A 5 -15.21 -41.51 28.08
CA THR A 5 -14.43 -40.98 26.96
C THR A 5 -13.25 -40.20 27.53
N VAL A 6 -12.06 -40.74 27.31
CA VAL A 6 -10.76 -40.22 27.75
C VAL A 6 -10.51 -38.82 27.18
N LYS A 7 -10.07 -37.91 28.07
CA LYS A 7 -9.70 -36.51 27.79
C LYS A 7 -8.63 -36.41 26.70
N PHE A 8 -8.88 -35.62 25.66
CA PHE A 8 -7.83 -35.04 24.83
C PHE A 8 -7.06 -34.01 25.66
N ILE A 9 -5.88 -34.38 26.14
CA ILE A 9 -4.91 -33.44 26.69
C ILE A 9 -4.25 -32.76 25.50
N TYR A 10 -4.76 -31.57 25.16
CA TYR A 10 -4.13 -30.68 24.18
C TYR A 10 -2.84 -30.13 24.81
N ASN A 11 -1.73 -30.80 24.56
CA ASN A 11 -0.43 -30.39 25.09
C ASN A 11 0.12 -29.26 24.19
N LYS A 12 -0.37 -28.02 24.38
CA LYS A 12 0.27 -26.82 23.80
C LYS A 12 1.65 -26.72 24.45
N LYS A 13 2.72 -27.07 23.72
CA LYS A 13 4.08 -26.66 24.09
C LYS A 13 4.03 -25.15 24.33
N LYS A 14 4.41 -24.72 25.54
CA LYS A 14 4.47 -23.31 25.91
C LYS A 14 5.49 -22.65 24.98
N LYS A 15 5.04 -21.78 24.09
CA LYS A 15 5.90 -21.03 23.14
C LYS A 15 7.03 -20.39 23.94
N ALA A 16 8.28 -20.58 23.50
CA ALA A 16 9.37 -19.78 24.03
C ALA A 16 9.13 -18.34 23.56
N GLU A 17 8.81 -17.42 24.47
CA GLU A 17 8.56 -16.02 24.09
C GLU A 17 9.85 -15.39 23.57
N THR A 18 9.99 -15.30 22.25
CA THR A 18 11.03 -14.49 21.62
C THR A 18 10.76 -13.03 21.98
N LYS A 19 11.72 -12.38 22.64
CA LYS A 19 11.64 -10.96 22.98
C LYS A 19 12.36 -10.14 21.93
N PHE A 20 11.79 -8.99 21.59
CA PHE A 20 12.49 -8.03 20.76
C PHE A 20 13.65 -7.42 21.57
N ASN A 21 14.86 -7.64 21.08
CA ASN A 21 16.08 -7.04 21.62
C ASN A 21 16.82 -6.40 20.44
N PRO A 22 16.86 -5.06 20.33
CA PRO A 22 17.64 -4.37 19.31
C PRO A 22 19.13 -4.70 19.44
N GLU A 23 19.72 -5.35 18.44
CA GLU A 23 21.15 -5.65 18.43
C GLU A 23 21.88 -4.83 17.36
N LYS A 24 23.05 -5.31 16.93
CA LYS A 24 24.02 -4.54 16.14
C LYS A 24 23.40 -4.06 14.83
N ILE A 25 22.76 -4.94 14.05
CA ILE A 25 22.27 -4.58 12.72
C ILE A 25 21.07 -3.65 12.83
N PHE A 26 20.12 -3.92 13.75
CA PHE A 26 18.99 -3.02 13.97
C PHE A 26 19.43 -1.61 14.36
N ASN A 27 20.40 -1.48 15.28
CA ASN A 27 20.86 -0.18 15.75
C ASN A 27 21.57 0.62 14.65
N LEU A 28 22.38 -0.04 13.81
CA LEU A 28 22.98 0.60 12.63
C LEU A 28 21.92 1.09 11.65
N THR A 29 20.91 0.26 11.35
CA THR A 29 19.78 0.66 10.48
C THR A 29 18.99 1.83 11.08
N LYS A 30 18.79 1.85 12.40
CA LYS A 30 18.13 2.94 13.15
C LYS A 30 18.90 4.26 12.98
N GLU A 31 20.21 4.24 13.21
CA GLU A 31 21.07 5.43 13.12
C GLU A 31 21.08 6.03 11.71
N GLU A 32 21.25 5.18 10.67
CA GLU A 32 21.19 5.63 9.29
C GLU A 32 19.83 6.21 8.91
N PHE A 33 18.74 5.59 9.37
CA PHE A 33 17.39 6.07 9.12
C PHE A 33 17.14 7.45 9.75
N ILE A 34 17.58 7.65 11.01
CA ILE A 34 17.47 8.94 11.70
C ILE A 34 18.29 10.00 10.99
N LYS A 35 19.53 9.67 10.58
CA LYS A 35 20.40 10.59 9.84
C LYS A 35 19.79 11.03 8.51
N LYS A 36 19.14 10.12 7.76
CA LYS A 36 18.44 10.45 6.51
C LYS A 36 17.14 11.22 6.73
N ASN A 37 16.53 11.14 7.92
CA ASN A 37 15.22 11.72 8.23
C ASN A 37 15.27 12.55 9.53
N PRO A 38 16.07 13.63 9.60
CA PRO A 38 16.34 14.34 10.85
C PRO A 38 15.09 14.94 11.51
N THR A 39 14.06 15.26 10.72
CA THR A 39 12.84 15.92 11.22
C THR A 39 11.85 14.98 11.91
N HIS A 40 11.82 13.71 11.51
CA HIS A 40 10.78 12.76 11.95
C HIS A 40 11.32 11.36 12.25
N GLY A 41 12.58 11.08 11.98
CA GLY A 41 13.21 9.76 12.07
C GLY A 41 13.08 9.15 13.46
N THR A 42 13.52 9.85 14.50
CA THR A 42 13.43 9.40 15.91
C THR A 42 12.00 9.05 16.28
N SER A 43 11.05 9.96 16.03
CA SER A 43 9.64 9.73 16.35
C SER A 43 9.03 8.56 15.58
N THR A 44 9.48 8.31 14.36
CA THR A 44 9.02 7.19 13.53
C THR A 44 9.58 5.87 14.05
N ILE A 45 10.84 5.86 14.47
CA ILE A 45 11.43 4.66 15.06
C ILE A 45 10.71 4.27 16.34
N ASP A 46 10.61 5.20 17.28
CA ASP A 46 10.15 4.89 18.63
C ASP A 46 8.64 4.60 18.66
N ASN A 47 7.83 5.37 17.92
CA ASN A 47 6.36 5.23 17.98
C ASN A 47 5.79 4.22 16.97
N VAL A 48 6.56 3.82 15.96
CA VAL A 48 6.04 2.96 14.86
C VAL A 48 6.90 1.71 14.68
N ILE A 49 8.17 1.88 14.34
CA ILE A 49 9.02 0.74 13.96
C ILE A 49 9.25 -0.20 15.14
N GLN A 50 9.67 0.30 16.30
CA GLN A 50 9.93 -0.54 17.48
C GLN A 50 8.66 -1.25 17.94
N VAL A 51 7.55 -0.52 18.05
CA VAL A 51 6.22 -1.08 18.38
C VAL A 51 5.83 -2.21 17.42
N ASN A 52 6.07 -2.03 16.12
CA ASN A 52 5.77 -3.07 15.13
C ASN A 52 6.71 -4.26 15.22
N MET A 53 8.02 -4.05 15.41
CA MET A 53 8.98 -5.13 15.57
C MET A 53 8.68 -5.96 16.82
N GLU A 54 8.31 -5.33 17.93
CA GLU A 54 7.88 -6.02 19.15
C GLU A 54 6.69 -6.96 18.90
N LYS A 55 5.69 -6.52 18.14
CA LYS A 55 4.54 -7.35 17.77
C LYS A 55 4.95 -8.51 16.86
N ILE A 56 5.81 -8.25 15.87
CA ILE A 56 6.25 -9.27 14.91
C ILE A 56 7.09 -10.34 15.60
N VAL A 57 8.05 -9.94 16.44
CA VAL A 57 8.95 -10.88 17.13
C VAL A 57 8.20 -11.83 18.05
N LYS A 58 7.10 -11.38 18.69
CA LYS A 58 6.21 -12.26 19.47
C LYS A 58 5.59 -13.39 18.64
N CYS A 59 5.50 -13.23 17.32
CA CYS A 59 4.97 -14.26 16.43
C CYS A 59 6.04 -15.28 16.01
N ILE A 60 7.34 -14.97 16.15
CA ILE A 60 8.45 -15.81 15.71
C ILE A 60 8.81 -16.85 16.78
N ASP A 61 8.85 -18.13 16.37
CA ASP A 61 9.39 -19.26 17.13
C ASP A 61 10.50 -19.94 16.32
N LEU A 62 11.75 -19.86 16.78
CA LEU A 62 12.90 -20.45 16.07
C LEU A 62 12.95 -21.99 16.16
N ASN A 63 11.98 -22.63 16.80
CA ASN A 63 11.86 -24.09 16.79
C ASN A 63 10.93 -24.61 15.68
N GLU A 64 10.16 -23.72 15.07
CA GLU A 64 9.26 -24.07 13.96
C GLU A 64 10.03 -24.07 12.63
N GLU A 65 9.83 -25.12 11.83
CA GLU A 65 10.48 -25.27 10.53
C GLU A 65 9.93 -24.24 9.52
N LEU A 66 8.62 -24.00 9.54
CA LEU A 66 7.93 -23.04 8.66
C LEU A 66 6.90 -22.24 9.43
N GLN A 67 7.00 -20.92 9.36
CA GLN A 67 6.01 -19.98 9.88
C GLN A 67 5.53 -19.03 8.80
N LYS A 68 4.22 -18.80 8.73
CA LYS A 68 3.59 -17.85 7.82
C LYS A 68 2.99 -16.71 8.62
N ILE A 69 3.48 -15.49 8.44
CA ILE A 69 3.09 -14.30 9.20
C ILE A 69 2.59 -13.24 8.21
N LEU A 70 1.34 -12.81 8.36
CA LEU A 70 0.74 -11.74 7.57
C LEU A 70 0.88 -10.41 8.28
N LEU A 71 1.61 -9.47 7.69
CA LEU A 71 1.76 -8.10 8.17
C LEU A 71 0.71 -7.20 7.51
N PHE A 72 -0.24 -6.74 8.32
CA PHE A 72 -1.36 -5.92 7.85
C PHE A 72 -1.12 -4.44 8.18
N GLY A 73 -0.69 -3.66 7.19
CA GLY A 73 -0.52 -2.21 7.31
C GLY A 73 -1.65 -1.42 6.68
N GLU A 74 -1.67 -0.10 6.86
CA GLU A 74 -2.59 0.77 6.12
C GLU A 74 -2.01 1.13 4.74
N VAL A 75 -2.85 1.58 3.80
CA VAL A 75 -2.43 2.03 2.46
C VAL A 75 -1.45 3.21 2.57
N GLN A 76 -0.29 3.16 1.91
CA GLN A 76 0.72 4.23 1.98
C GLN A 76 1.21 4.59 3.42
N SER A 77 1.13 3.65 4.37
CA SER A 77 1.60 3.84 5.76
C SER A 77 3.12 3.77 5.94
N GLY A 78 3.87 3.39 4.90
CA GLY A 78 5.32 3.14 5.01
C GLY A 78 5.69 1.70 5.35
N LYS A 79 4.88 0.71 4.93
CA LYS A 79 5.13 -0.73 5.08
C LYS A 79 6.57 -1.15 4.72
N THR A 80 7.15 -0.57 3.65
CA THR A 80 8.53 -0.84 3.22
C THR A 80 9.58 -0.59 4.30
N ASN A 81 9.44 0.46 5.12
CA ASN A 81 10.38 0.70 6.22
C ASN A 81 10.26 -0.40 7.27
N ASN A 82 9.05 -0.87 7.58
CA ASN A 82 8.86 -2.00 8.49
C ASN A 82 9.53 -3.27 7.94
N MET A 83 9.47 -3.52 6.62
CA MET A 83 10.16 -4.66 6.02
C MET A 83 11.69 -4.53 6.09
N ILE A 84 12.25 -3.34 5.86
CA ILE A 84 13.69 -3.09 6.01
C ILE A 84 14.13 -3.34 7.45
N PHE A 85 13.42 -2.79 8.43
CA PHE A 85 13.75 -3.05 9.85
C PHE A 85 13.54 -4.50 10.24
N LEU A 86 12.52 -5.18 9.70
CA LEU A 86 12.34 -6.61 9.89
C LEU A 86 13.56 -7.40 9.40
N THR A 87 14.14 -7.05 8.24
CA THR A 87 15.38 -7.70 7.78
C THR A 87 16.54 -7.48 8.74
N SER A 88 16.67 -6.29 9.35
CA SER A 88 17.72 -6.03 10.35
C SER A 88 17.55 -6.90 11.61
N VAL A 89 16.31 -7.04 12.11
CA VAL A 89 15.99 -7.88 13.28
C VAL A 89 16.25 -9.36 12.98
N LEU A 90 15.85 -9.84 11.81
CA LEU A 90 16.05 -11.24 11.43
C LEU A 90 17.54 -11.56 11.26
N ARG A 91 18.35 -10.62 10.74
CA ARG A 91 19.80 -10.77 10.67
C ARG A 91 20.44 -10.87 12.05
N ASP A 92 19.99 -10.05 12.99
CA ASP A 92 20.40 -10.16 14.40
C ASP A 92 20.00 -11.54 14.99
N MET A 93 18.89 -12.13 14.55
CA MET A 93 18.47 -13.50 14.91
C MET A 93 19.21 -14.63 14.13
N GLY A 94 20.19 -14.26 13.30
CA GLY A 94 21.02 -15.18 12.51
C GLY A 94 20.39 -15.67 11.21
N PHE A 95 19.35 -15.01 10.69
CA PHE A 95 18.88 -15.25 9.32
C PHE A 95 19.91 -14.73 8.32
N ASN A 96 20.27 -15.58 7.35
CA ASN A 96 21.33 -15.30 6.38
C ASN A 96 20.89 -15.37 4.92
N LYS A 97 19.67 -15.88 4.64
CA LYS A 97 19.11 -15.92 3.29
C LYS A 97 17.78 -15.19 3.25
N PHE A 98 17.71 -14.12 2.46
CA PHE A 98 16.52 -13.29 2.30
C PHE A 98 15.99 -13.36 0.87
N ILE A 99 14.70 -13.62 0.70
CA ILE A 99 14.04 -13.65 -0.61
C ILE A 99 12.94 -12.59 -0.62
N ILE A 100 13.07 -11.57 -1.47
CA ILE A 100 12.14 -10.46 -1.58
C ILE A 100 11.30 -10.62 -2.85
N LEU A 101 10.03 -10.98 -2.68
CA LEU A 101 9.05 -11.05 -3.77
C LEU A 101 8.39 -9.67 -3.91
N THR A 102 8.69 -8.98 -5.00
CA THR A 102 8.07 -7.69 -5.31
C THR A 102 6.75 -7.89 -6.07
N GLY A 103 5.93 -6.84 -6.17
CA GLY A 103 4.69 -6.85 -6.97
C GLY A 103 4.86 -7.30 -8.43
N THR A 104 3.75 -7.35 -9.15
CA THR A 104 3.65 -7.92 -10.50
C THR A 104 4.13 -7.00 -11.65
N LYS A 105 4.44 -5.73 -11.38
CA LYS A 105 4.86 -4.73 -12.38
C LYS A 105 6.30 -4.25 -12.15
N ASN A 106 7.08 -4.11 -13.23
CA ASN A 106 8.52 -3.87 -13.18
C ASN A 106 8.95 -2.51 -12.58
N ASN A 107 8.16 -1.43 -12.69
CA ASN A 107 8.62 -0.10 -12.26
C ASN A 107 8.66 0.06 -10.72
N LEU A 108 7.74 -0.58 -10.00
CA LEU A 108 7.71 -0.60 -8.53
C LEU A 108 8.84 -1.42 -7.90
N ASN A 109 9.36 -2.38 -8.64
CA ASN A 109 10.47 -3.24 -8.24
C ASN A 109 11.75 -2.40 -8.00
N ILE A 110 12.07 -1.47 -8.91
CA ILE A 110 13.34 -0.72 -8.86
C ILE A 110 13.43 0.14 -7.58
N GLN A 111 12.37 0.86 -7.22
CA GLN A 111 12.41 1.77 -6.08
C GLN A 111 12.48 1.01 -4.75
N ASN A 112 11.65 -0.02 -4.56
CA ASN A 112 11.67 -0.80 -3.32
C ASN A 112 13.00 -1.57 -3.18
N VAL A 113 13.49 -2.20 -4.24
CA VAL A 113 14.79 -2.90 -4.22
C VAL A 113 15.93 -1.94 -3.95
N LYS A 114 15.94 -0.74 -4.55
CA LYS A 114 16.95 0.28 -4.25
C LYS A 114 16.99 0.61 -2.77
N ARG A 115 15.83 0.75 -2.12
CA ARG A 115 15.75 1.01 -0.66
C ARG A 115 16.29 -0.16 0.16
N PHE A 116 15.99 -1.40 -0.21
CA PHE A 116 16.56 -2.58 0.46
C PHE A 116 18.08 -2.66 0.30
N LYS A 117 18.59 -2.43 -0.92
CA LYS A 117 20.04 -2.37 -1.22
C LYS A 117 20.74 -1.29 -0.42
N GLU A 118 20.17 -0.08 -0.39
CA GLU A 118 20.72 1.02 0.39
C GLU A 118 20.79 0.72 1.89
N ALA A 119 19.76 0.07 2.45
CA ALA A 119 19.70 -0.25 3.87
C ALA A 119 20.54 -1.48 4.26
N ASN A 120 20.97 -2.29 3.28
CA ASN A 120 21.76 -3.50 3.49
C ASN A 120 23.00 -3.51 2.58
N LYS A 121 23.66 -2.35 2.42
CA LYS A 121 24.78 -2.16 1.47
C LYS A 121 25.97 -3.10 1.67
N GLU A 122 26.10 -3.69 2.85
CA GLU A 122 27.14 -4.65 3.22
C GLU A 122 26.81 -6.09 2.80
N CYS A 123 25.62 -6.34 2.23
CA CYS A 123 25.13 -7.67 1.87
C CYS A 123 25.13 -7.85 0.34
N ASP A 124 25.25 -9.10 -0.09
CA ASP A 124 25.09 -9.46 -1.49
C ASP A 124 23.62 -9.36 -1.93
N PHE A 125 23.39 -8.83 -3.13
CA PHE A 125 22.08 -8.80 -3.77
C PHE A 125 22.13 -9.45 -5.14
N LEU A 126 21.27 -10.45 -5.35
CA LEU A 126 21.08 -11.14 -6.61
C LEU A 126 19.65 -10.92 -7.14
N ASP A 127 19.53 -10.76 -8.46
CA ASP A 127 18.26 -10.69 -9.16
C ASP A 127 17.81 -12.11 -9.59
N PHE A 128 16.50 -12.39 -9.58
CA PHE A 128 15.92 -13.66 -10.09
C PHE A 128 16.33 -14.00 -11.54
N ARG A 129 16.85 -13.04 -12.29
CA ARG A 129 17.32 -13.22 -13.67
C ARG A 129 18.77 -13.67 -13.77
N GLU A 130 19.55 -13.58 -12.71
CA GLU A 130 20.94 -14.00 -12.71
C GLU A 130 21.05 -15.53 -12.72
N GLU A 131 22.10 -16.05 -13.37
CA GLU A 131 22.38 -17.49 -13.45
C GLU A 131 23.07 -18.03 -12.20
N LYS A 132 23.60 -17.15 -11.35
CA LYS A 132 24.30 -17.53 -10.12
C LYS A 132 23.33 -18.19 -9.14
N ASN A 133 23.71 -19.36 -8.62
CA ASN A 133 22.90 -20.08 -7.64
C ASN A 133 22.99 -19.41 -6.26
N PHE A 134 21.86 -18.86 -5.80
CA PHE A 134 21.72 -18.14 -4.52
C PHE A 134 22.05 -18.99 -3.28
N PHE A 135 21.97 -20.31 -3.40
CA PHE A 135 22.13 -21.25 -2.29
C PHE A 135 23.53 -21.87 -2.20
N ARG A 136 24.48 -21.56 -3.09
CA ARG A 136 25.80 -22.19 -3.06
C ARG A 136 26.90 -21.40 -2.32
N ASP A 137 26.70 -20.10 -2.08
CA ASP A 137 27.66 -19.29 -1.31
C ASP A 137 27.27 -19.24 0.18
N SER A 138 28.22 -19.55 1.07
CA SER A 138 27.94 -19.90 2.46
C SER A 138 28.43 -18.93 3.55
N SER A 139 29.24 -17.90 3.24
CA SER A 139 29.86 -17.09 4.31
C SER A 139 29.16 -15.74 4.62
N GLU A 140 28.30 -15.22 3.75
CA GLU A 140 27.72 -13.87 3.90
C GLU A 140 26.19 -13.86 3.85
N THR A 141 25.58 -12.80 4.41
CA THR A 141 24.13 -12.59 4.31
C THR A 141 23.79 -12.21 2.87
N GLN A 142 22.88 -12.95 2.24
CA GLN A 142 22.51 -12.73 0.85
C GLN A 142 21.02 -12.42 0.69
N PHE A 143 20.72 -11.52 -0.24
CA PHE A 143 19.38 -11.14 -0.65
C PHE A 143 19.16 -11.54 -2.10
N LEU A 144 18.05 -12.21 -2.35
CA LEU A 144 17.55 -12.50 -3.69
C LEU A 144 16.25 -11.76 -3.89
N TYR A 145 16.06 -11.08 -5.03
CA TYR A 145 14.85 -10.33 -5.30
C TYR A 145 14.31 -10.52 -6.72
N GLY A 146 13.01 -10.37 -6.87
CA GLY A 146 12.38 -10.33 -8.18
C GLY A 146 10.87 -10.27 -8.15
N ILE A 147 10.27 -10.06 -9.32
CA ILE A 147 8.81 -10.06 -9.47
C ILE A 147 8.25 -11.47 -9.27
N LYS A 148 7.06 -11.56 -8.65
CA LYS A 148 6.38 -12.84 -8.34
C LYS A 148 6.19 -13.76 -9.55
N GLN A 149 6.04 -13.22 -10.77
CA GLN A 149 5.90 -14.06 -11.97
C GLN A 149 7.14 -14.91 -12.26
N ASN A 150 8.31 -14.50 -11.77
CA ASN A 150 9.59 -15.12 -12.10
C ASN A 150 10.09 -16.09 -11.02
N ILE A 151 9.29 -16.43 -10.00
CA ILE A 151 9.69 -17.35 -8.92
C ILE A 151 10.13 -18.71 -9.48
N SER A 152 9.58 -19.17 -10.60
CA SER A 152 9.99 -20.42 -11.24
C SER A 152 11.48 -20.45 -11.64
N LYS A 153 12.11 -19.29 -11.88
CA LYS A 153 13.56 -19.20 -12.14
C LYS A 153 14.37 -19.50 -10.88
N LEU A 154 13.93 -19.01 -9.73
CA LEU A 154 14.50 -19.33 -8.43
C LEU A 154 14.34 -20.82 -8.12
N LEU A 155 13.21 -21.44 -8.46
CA LEU A 155 13.00 -22.87 -8.19
C LEU A 155 14.08 -23.77 -8.85
N LYS A 156 14.69 -23.33 -9.96
CA LYS A 156 15.85 -24.03 -10.57
C LYS A 156 17.07 -24.06 -9.65
N ASN A 157 17.31 -23.01 -8.87
CA ASN A 157 18.45 -22.96 -7.94
C ASN A 157 18.38 -24.11 -6.93
N PHE A 158 17.17 -24.52 -6.52
CA PHE A 158 16.98 -25.65 -5.61
C PHE A 158 17.08 -27.02 -6.29
N GLN A 159 16.73 -27.14 -7.57
CA GLN A 159 16.87 -28.40 -8.32
C GLN A 159 18.35 -28.80 -8.47
N GLU A 160 19.24 -27.81 -8.45
CA GLU A 160 20.68 -27.98 -8.55
C GLU A 160 21.36 -28.27 -7.20
N LEU A 161 20.60 -28.35 -6.10
CA LEU A 161 21.12 -28.71 -4.78
C LEU A 161 21.07 -30.24 -4.61
N SER A 162 22.19 -30.83 -4.21
CA SER A 162 22.27 -32.23 -3.81
C SER A 162 21.68 -32.44 -2.40
N ALA A 163 21.36 -33.69 -2.05
CA ALA A 163 20.84 -34.04 -0.73
C ALA A 163 21.81 -33.75 0.44
N THR A 164 23.06 -33.40 0.14
CA THR A 164 24.11 -33.00 1.08
C THR A 164 24.34 -31.48 1.11
N ASP A 165 23.75 -30.72 0.18
CA ASP A 165 23.87 -29.25 0.10
C ASP A 165 22.86 -28.52 1.01
N PHE A 166 22.18 -29.24 1.91
CA PHE A 166 21.35 -28.63 2.93
C PHE A 166 22.24 -28.01 4.00
N GLU A 167 22.69 -26.79 3.73
CA GLU A 167 23.20 -25.93 4.78
C GLU A 167 22.07 -25.62 5.78
N ASP A 168 22.44 -25.34 7.02
CA ASP A 168 21.53 -25.05 8.13
C ASP A 168 20.93 -23.62 8.01
N TRP A 169 20.54 -23.22 6.78
CA TRP A 169 20.06 -21.89 6.45
C TRP A 169 18.81 -21.53 7.25
N LYS A 170 18.79 -20.27 7.69
CA LYS A 170 17.60 -19.61 8.19
C LYS A 170 17.11 -18.64 7.12
N ILE A 171 15.99 -18.98 6.50
CA ILE A 171 15.44 -18.26 5.34
C ILE A 171 14.28 -17.36 5.76
N ALA A 172 14.33 -16.09 5.34
CA ALA A 172 13.22 -15.17 5.43
C ALA A 172 12.71 -14.81 4.03
N ILE A 173 11.44 -15.04 3.77
CA ILE A 173 10.78 -14.68 2.50
C ILE A 173 9.83 -13.53 2.80
N ILE A 174 9.93 -12.43 2.05
CA ILE A 174 9.07 -11.25 2.20
C ILE A 174 8.29 -11.07 0.90
N ASP A 175 6.97 -11.23 0.97
CA ASP A 175 6.03 -11.08 -0.13
C ASP A 175 5.29 -9.74 -0.04
N ASP A 176 5.79 -8.72 -0.74
CA ASP A 176 5.23 -7.36 -0.75
C ASP A 176 4.03 -7.25 -1.70
N GLU A 177 2.95 -6.57 -1.28
CA GLU A 177 1.64 -6.57 -1.95
C GLU A 177 1.14 -8.01 -2.23
N SER A 178 1.18 -8.85 -1.19
CA SER A 178 0.81 -10.28 -1.23
C SER A 178 -0.62 -10.53 -1.73
N ASP A 179 -1.48 -9.53 -1.68
CA ASP A 179 -2.85 -9.59 -2.19
C ASP A 179 -2.92 -9.78 -3.72
N GLU A 180 -1.94 -9.26 -4.48
CA GLU A 180 -1.94 -9.31 -5.95
C GLU A 180 -2.04 -10.73 -6.52
N ALA A 181 -1.32 -11.67 -5.92
CA ALA A 181 -1.27 -13.07 -6.37
C ALA A 181 -2.24 -13.99 -5.63
N SER A 182 -2.79 -13.53 -4.50
CA SER A 182 -3.57 -14.37 -3.59
C SER A 182 -4.97 -14.75 -4.04
N SER A 183 -5.50 -14.08 -5.07
CA SER A 183 -6.79 -14.48 -5.66
C SER A 183 -6.60 -15.58 -6.71
N GLU A 184 -7.08 -16.81 -6.46
CA GLU A 184 -6.94 -17.95 -7.40
C GLU A 184 -7.80 -17.84 -8.69
N LYS A 185 -8.33 -16.65 -8.98
CA LYS A 185 -9.30 -16.40 -10.06
C LYS A 185 -8.70 -16.63 -11.44
N ASN A 186 -7.43 -16.29 -11.65
CA ASN A 186 -6.76 -16.43 -12.95
C ASN A 186 -5.60 -17.44 -12.90
N LYS A 187 -5.25 -17.99 -14.08
CA LYS A 187 -4.20 -19.01 -14.22
C LYS A 187 -2.83 -18.51 -13.72
N GLN A 188 -2.55 -17.23 -13.90
CA GLN A 188 -1.29 -16.61 -13.51
C GLN A 188 -1.13 -16.61 -11.98
N ASN A 189 -2.14 -16.18 -11.24
CA ASN A 189 -2.17 -16.17 -9.78
C ASN A 189 -2.03 -17.58 -9.21
N ARG A 190 -2.75 -18.57 -9.77
CA ARG A 190 -2.58 -19.98 -9.39
C ARG A 190 -1.14 -20.48 -9.59
N THR A 191 -0.50 -20.06 -10.68
CA THR A 191 0.90 -20.42 -10.96
C THR A 191 1.85 -19.77 -9.95
N ILE A 192 1.64 -18.49 -9.62
CA ILE A 192 2.43 -17.79 -8.59
C ILE A 192 2.27 -18.47 -7.24
N ASN A 193 1.03 -18.74 -6.79
CA ASN A 193 0.76 -19.41 -5.53
C ASN A 193 1.43 -20.79 -5.47
N SER A 194 1.29 -21.60 -6.52
CA SER A 194 1.96 -22.91 -6.61
C SER A 194 3.48 -22.79 -6.52
N ASN A 195 4.08 -21.79 -7.16
CA ASN A 195 5.53 -21.56 -7.07
C ASN A 195 5.97 -21.12 -5.66
N ILE A 196 5.18 -20.30 -4.97
CA ILE A 196 5.42 -19.93 -3.57
C ILE A 196 5.31 -21.17 -2.68
N GLU A 197 4.29 -22.01 -2.87
CA GLU A 197 4.18 -23.26 -2.11
C GLU A 197 5.40 -24.16 -2.30
N ASN A 198 5.87 -24.33 -3.54
CA ASN A 198 7.05 -25.12 -3.85
C ASN A 198 8.29 -24.54 -3.15
N LEU A 199 8.44 -23.22 -3.16
CA LEU A 199 9.51 -22.52 -2.43
C LEU A 199 9.44 -22.80 -0.91
N LEU A 200 8.24 -22.78 -0.34
CA LEU A 200 8.02 -23.00 1.09
C LEU A 200 8.21 -24.47 1.50
N LYS A 201 7.93 -25.43 0.62
CA LYS A 201 8.09 -26.88 0.87
C LYS A 201 9.55 -27.37 0.89
N TYR A 202 10.52 -26.58 0.40
CA TYR A 202 11.93 -26.96 0.50
C TYR A 202 12.39 -27.06 1.96
N LYS A 203 13.11 -28.13 2.30
CA LYS A 203 13.56 -28.39 3.67
C LYS A 203 14.72 -27.46 4.05
N THR A 204 14.62 -26.80 5.20
CA THR A 204 15.62 -25.85 5.75
C THR A 204 15.56 -25.85 7.27
N LYS A 205 16.57 -25.32 7.98
CA LYS A 205 16.56 -25.25 9.45
C LYS A 205 15.39 -24.44 10.00
N ASN A 206 15.20 -23.23 9.48
CA ASN A 206 14.06 -22.36 9.79
C ASN A 206 13.66 -21.56 8.57
N LYS A 207 12.35 -21.43 8.37
CA LYS A 207 11.77 -20.61 7.30
C LYS A 207 10.64 -19.75 7.84
N ILE A 208 10.68 -18.47 7.52
CA ILE A 208 9.58 -17.56 7.81
C ILE A 208 9.13 -16.87 6.53
N TYR A 209 7.83 -16.99 6.24
CA TYR A 209 7.16 -16.35 5.13
C TYR A 209 6.35 -15.18 5.65
N PHE A 210 6.78 -13.97 5.32
CA PHE A 210 6.10 -12.72 5.64
C PHE A 210 5.29 -12.25 4.43
N SER A 211 3.98 -12.37 4.48
CA SER A 211 3.08 -11.69 3.53
C SER A 211 2.83 -10.27 4.01
N VAL A 212 2.96 -9.26 3.15
CA VAL A 212 2.79 -7.86 3.51
C VAL A 212 1.78 -7.21 2.58
N THR A 213 0.72 -6.63 3.13
CA THR A 213 -0.32 -5.98 2.33
C THR A 213 -1.10 -4.93 3.14
N ALA A 214 -1.78 -4.04 2.43
CA ALA A 214 -2.82 -3.18 3.00
C ALA A 214 -4.24 -3.76 2.87
N THR A 215 -4.40 -4.89 2.18
CA THR A 215 -5.70 -5.53 1.91
C THR A 215 -5.59 -7.03 2.20
N PRO A 216 -5.66 -7.45 3.47
CA PRO A 216 -5.29 -8.81 3.92
C PRO A 216 -6.31 -9.89 3.51
N TYR A 217 -7.43 -9.50 2.92
CA TYR A 217 -8.62 -10.32 2.80
C TYR A 217 -8.41 -11.59 1.95
N ALA A 218 -7.73 -11.51 0.80
CA ALA A 218 -7.47 -12.70 0.01
C ALA A 218 -6.46 -13.62 0.68
N ASN A 219 -5.48 -13.06 1.39
CA ASN A 219 -4.52 -13.85 2.12
C ASN A 219 -5.18 -14.66 3.25
N LEU A 220 -6.30 -14.18 3.79
CA LEU A 220 -7.05 -14.83 4.87
C LEU A 220 -8.14 -15.79 4.37
N ILE A 221 -8.75 -15.50 3.22
CA ILE A 221 -9.98 -16.17 2.76
C ILE A 221 -9.75 -16.99 1.50
N SER A 222 -8.93 -16.48 0.57
CA SER A 222 -8.84 -16.97 -0.82
C SER A 222 -7.54 -17.71 -1.15
N TYR A 223 -6.58 -17.77 -0.23
CA TYR A 223 -5.38 -18.59 -0.40
C TYR A 223 -5.71 -20.08 -0.37
N THR A 224 -4.82 -20.88 -0.96
CA THR A 224 -4.77 -22.32 -0.70
C THR A 224 -4.58 -22.55 0.80
N ASP A 225 -5.10 -23.66 1.33
CA ASP A 225 -4.97 -24.01 2.75
C ASP A 225 -3.50 -23.96 3.22
N PHE A 226 -2.56 -24.26 2.31
CA PHE A 226 -1.13 -24.20 2.59
C PHE A 226 -0.60 -22.78 2.76
N LEU A 227 -1.11 -21.76 2.05
CA LEU A 227 -0.61 -20.38 2.13
C LEU A 227 -1.32 -19.50 3.16
N ILE A 228 -2.43 -19.96 3.74
CA ILE A 228 -3.11 -19.27 4.85
C ILE A 228 -2.09 -19.01 5.99
N PRO A 229 -2.01 -17.77 6.51
CA PRO A 229 -1.03 -17.43 7.53
C PRO A 229 -1.33 -18.11 8.87
N ASN A 230 -0.28 -18.41 9.64
CA ASN A 230 -0.39 -18.83 11.03
C ASN A 230 -0.70 -17.65 11.96
N TYR A 231 -0.18 -16.47 11.63
CA TYR A 231 -0.35 -15.25 12.42
C TYR A 231 -0.70 -14.06 11.52
N LEU A 232 -1.51 -13.12 12.02
CA LEU A 232 -1.67 -11.80 11.43
C LEU A 232 -1.26 -10.75 12.46
N VAL A 233 -0.37 -9.85 12.05
CA VAL A 233 0.13 -8.73 12.86
C VAL A 233 -0.34 -7.40 12.28
N PRO A 234 -1.28 -6.70 12.94
CA PRO A 234 -1.65 -5.34 12.57
C PRO A 234 -0.49 -4.37 12.84
N LEU A 235 0.05 -3.80 11.78
CA LEU A 235 1.07 -2.76 11.86
C LEU A 235 0.43 -1.45 12.30
N SER A 236 1.07 -0.79 13.26
CA SER A 236 0.77 0.58 13.67
C SER A 236 1.31 1.56 12.63
N SER A 237 0.61 2.68 12.47
CA SER A 237 1.05 3.86 11.72
C SER A 237 1.31 5.03 12.67
N ALA A 238 2.06 6.04 12.22
CA ALA A 238 2.31 7.23 13.05
C ALA A 238 1.03 8.06 13.24
N LYS A 239 0.93 8.85 14.31
CA LYS A 239 -0.18 9.79 14.56
C LYS A 239 -0.36 10.87 13.48
N ALA A 240 0.60 11.02 12.58
CA ALA A 240 0.54 11.95 11.45
C ALA A 240 -0.04 11.32 10.16
N TYR A 241 -0.27 10.01 10.16
CA TYR A 241 -0.90 9.31 9.06
C TYR A 241 -2.41 9.59 9.05
N CYS A 242 -2.94 9.89 7.87
CA CYS A 242 -4.34 10.18 7.60
C CYS A 242 -4.89 9.06 6.70
N GLY A 243 -5.72 8.18 7.26
CA GLY A 243 -6.33 7.04 6.56
C GLY A 243 -7.84 6.98 6.76
N LEU A 244 -8.41 5.77 6.66
CA LEU A 244 -9.85 5.53 6.81
C LEU A 244 -10.44 6.21 8.06
N LYS A 245 -9.79 6.03 9.22
CA LYS A 245 -10.23 6.62 10.50
C LYS A 245 -10.36 8.14 10.43
N GLU A 246 -9.31 8.83 9.97
CA GLU A 246 -9.28 10.30 9.89
C GLU A 246 -10.36 10.84 8.95
N PHE A 247 -10.56 10.20 7.80
CA PHE A 247 -11.53 10.65 6.80
C PHE A 247 -12.98 10.35 7.22
N LYS A 248 -13.22 9.22 7.89
CA LYS A 248 -14.54 8.85 8.40
C LYS A 248 -14.93 9.69 9.62
N ASP A 249 -14.10 9.73 10.66
CA ASP A 249 -14.46 10.36 11.93
C ASP A 249 -14.72 11.87 11.78
N GLN A 250 -14.00 12.51 10.84
CA GLN A 250 -14.13 13.94 10.54
C GLN A 250 -15.04 14.24 9.34
N LYS A 251 -15.70 13.21 8.76
CA LYS A 251 -16.60 13.32 7.59
C LYS A 251 -16.00 14.16 6.45
N ARG A 252 -14.77 13.83 6.02
CA ARG A 252 -13.97 14.64 5.08
C ARG A 252 -14.29 14.41 3.60
N TYR A 253 -15.33 13.64 3.29
CA TYR A 253 -15.74 13.36 1.92
C TYR A 253 -16.76 14.37 1.42
N PHE A 254 -16.51 14.94 0.24
CA PHE A 254 -17.43 15.82 -0.46
C PHE A 254 -18.22 15.00 -1.48
N VAL A 255 -19.44 14.61 -1.13
CA VAL A 255 -20.29 13.82 -2.03
C VAL A 255 -20.77 14.70 -3.19
N LEU A 256 -20.42 14.33 -4.41
CA LEU A 256 -20.85 15.01 -5.62
C LEU A 256 -22.29 14.66 -5.98
N ASN A 257 -23.00 15.62 -6.56
CA ASN A 257 -24.32 15.39 -7.17
C ASN A 257 -24.17 14.45 -8.38
N GLU A 258 -25.13 13.53 -8.55
CA GLU A 258 -25.16 12.56 -9.66
C GLU A 258 -25.13 13.22 -11.05
N ASP A 259 -25.72 14.40 -11.20
CA ASP A 259 -25.65 15.15 -12.46
C ASP A 259 -24.21 15.57 -12.79
N ILE A 260 -23.46 16.07 -11.81
CA ILE A 260 -22.03 16.42 -11.98
C ILE A 260 -21.22 15.16 -12.32
N ILE A 261 -21.51 14.04 -11.65
CA ILE A 261 -20.83 12.76 -11.90
C ILE A 261 -21.09 12.29 -13.34
N ARG A 262 -22.34 12.37 -13.80
CA ARG A 262 -22.73 12.02 -15.17
C ARG A 262 -22.03 12.92 -16.18
N SER A 263 -22.09 14.24 -16.00
CA SER A 263 -21.45 15.20 -16.88
C SER A 263 -19.92 15.04 -16.92
N LEU A 264 -19.28 14.67 -15.81
CA LEU A 264 -17.85 14.33 -15.79
C LEU A 264 -17.53 13.07 -16.62
N LYS A 265 -18.37 12.04 -16.53
CA LYS A 265 -18.19 10.79 -17.29
C LYS A 265 -18.45 10.97 -18.79
N GLU A 266 -19.41 11.82 -19.15
CA GLU A 266 -19.79 12.12 -20.53
C GLU A 266 -18.93 13.24 -21.15
N VAL A 267 -18.15 13.96 -20.33
CA VAL A 267 -17.43 15.18 -20.74
C VAL A 267 -18.40 16.21 -21.33
N ASP A 268 -19.52 16.46 -20.64
CA ASP A 268 -20.50 17.45 -21.07
C ASP A 268 -19.93 18.87 -20.87
N VAL A 269 -19.26 19.37 -21.90
CA VAL A 269 -18.70 20.72 -21.94
C VAL A 269 -19.76 21.81 -22.06
N TYR A 270 -21.06 21.49 -22.12
CA TYR A 270 -22.15 22.46 -22.16
C TYR A 270 -22.82 22.64 -20.80
N ASP A 271 -22.77 21.63 -19.94
CA ASP A 271 -23.28 21.67 -18.56
C ASP A 271 -22.69 22.87 -17.78
N LYS A 272 -23.58 23.79 -17.39
CA LYS A 272 -23.23 24.99 -16.62
C LYS A 272 -22.81 24.64 -15.19
N ASN A 273 -23.48 23.67 -14.56
CA ASN A 273 -23.20 23.27 -13.19
C ASN A 273 -21.82 22.61 -13.10
N LEU A 274 -21.47 21.77 -14.08
CA LEU A 274 -20.13 21.18 -14.16
C LEU A 274 -19.05 22.26 -14.34
N LYS A 275 -19.26 23.22 -15.24
CA LYS A 275 -18.31 24.33 -15.44
C LYS A 275 -18.09 25.13 -14.18
N GLU A 276 -19.17 25.53 -13.52
CA GLU A 276 -19.12 26.31 -12.29
C GLU A 276 -18.40 25.52 -11.18
N PHE A 277 -18.73 24.24 -11.02
CA PHE A 277 -18.05 23.35 -10.07
C PHE A 277 -16.53 23.29 -10.33
N LEU A 278 -16.12 23.07 -11.58
CA LEU A 278 -14.70 22.98 -11.96
C LEU A 278 -13.97 24.32 -11.84
N GLU A 279 -14.61 25.43 -12.24
CA GLU A 279 -14.04 26.79 -12.07
C GLU A 279 -13.78 27.07 -10.58
N ASN A 280 -14.77 26.81 -9.74
CA ASN A 280 -14.66 27.03 -8.29
C ASN A 280 -13.61 26.11 -7.64
N SER A 281 -13.59 24.81 -7.98
CA SER A 281 -12.65 23.87 -7.40
C SER A 281 -11.20 24.15 -7.80
N ILE A 282 -10.95 24.55 -9.06
CA ILE A 282 -9.62 24.93 -9.54
C ILE A 282 -9.16 26.24 -8.88
N MET A 283 -10.03 27.24 -8.76
CA MET A 283 -9.69 28.50 -8.09
C MET A 283 -9.36 28.29 -6.62
N GLU A 284 -10.13 27.47 -5.91
CA GLU A 284 -9.85 27.15 -4.52
C GLU A 284 -8.55 26.37 -4.35
N PHE A 285 -8.31 25.38 -5.22
CA PHE A 285 -7.04 24.63 -5.24
C PHE A 285 -5.83 25.56 -5.43
N LEU A 286 -5.92 26.51 -6.38
CA LEU A 286 -4.87 27.50 -6.62
C LEU A 286 -4.68 28.44 -5.44
N LEU A 287 -5.76 28.86 -4.79
CA LEU A 287 -5.67 29.65 -3.57
C LEU A 287 -4.92 28.91 -2.48
N LYS A 288 -5.16 27.62 -2.27
CA LYS A 288 -4.39 26.83 -1.30
C LYS A 288 -2.92 26.74 -1.72
N CYS A 289 -2.62 26.51 -2.99
CA CYS A 289 -1.22 26.52 -3.46
C CYS A 289 -0.52 27.85 -3.16
N PHE A 290 -1.20 28.96 -3.42
CA PHE A 290 -0.69 30.31 -3.17
C PHE A 290 -0.47 30.57 -1.67
N ARG A 291 -1.49 30.32 -0.84
CA ARG A 291 -1.44 30.59 0.61
C ARG A 291 -0.41 29.75 1.35
N TYR A 292 -0.21 28.50 0.93
CA TYR A 292 0.85 27.63 1.48
C TYR A 292 2.21 27.84 0.83
N SER A 293 2.31 28.66 -0.23
CA SER A 293 3.51 28.78 -1.07
C SER A 293 4.03 27.40 -1.50
N LYS A 294 3.11 26.51 -1.89
CA LYS A 294 3.40 25.10 -2.14
C LYS A 294 2.72 24.60 -3.41
N ASN A 295 3.47 23.86 -4.21
CA ASN A 295 3.01 23.25 -5.45
C ASN A 295 2.27 21.93 -5.19
N PHE A 296 0.99 22.04 -4.79
CA PHE A 296 0.15 20.86 -4.58
C PHE A 296 -0.30 20.22 -5.90
N GLN A 297 -0.91 19.04 -5.78
CA GLN A 297 -1.53 18.30 -6.88
C GLN A 297 -3.04 18.19 -6.68
N TYR A 298 -3.77 18.21 -7.80
CA TYR A 298 -5.20 17.93 -7.89
C TYR A 298 -5.43 16.73 -8.82
N LEU A 299 -5.83 15.60 -8.25
CA LEU A 299 -6.01 14.35 -8.99
C LEU A 299 -7.46 14.14 -9.45
N ILE A 300 -7.68 13.81 -10.71
CA ILE A 300 -8.98 13.48 -11.28
C ILE A 300 -8.95 12.02 -11.71
N ASN A 301 -9.65 11.16 -10.98
CA ASN A 301 -9.65 9.71 -11.17
C ASN A 301 -11.01 9.22 -11.65
N ILE A 302 -11.10 8.85 -12.93
CA ILE A 302 -12.35 8.47 -13.59
C ILE A 302 -12.24 7.13 -14.35
N ASP A 303 -13.19 6.21 -14.17
CA ASP A 303 -13.14 4.88 -14.81
C ASP A 303 -13.68 4.96 -16.23
N THR A 304 -12.89 5.49 -17.15
CA THR A 304 -13.34 5.78 -18.51
C THR A 304 -12.25 5.51 -19.53
N GLY A 305 -12.65 5.26 -20.77
CA GLY A 305 -11.71 5.04 -21.87
C GLY A 305 -10.79 6.24 -22.13
N THR A 306 -9.70 5.98 -22.84
CA THR A 306 -8.70 6.97 -23.27
C THR A 306 -9.29 8.27 -23.80
N ASN A 307 -10.34 8.19 -24.61
CA ASN A 307 -10.96 9.35 -25.25
C ASN A 307 -11.59 10.29 -24.22
N THR A 308 -12.24 9.75 -23.20
CA THR A 308 -12.83 10.52 -22.10
C THR A 308 -11.75 11.22 -21.29
N ILE A 309 -10.64 10.55 -20.97
CA ILE A 309 -9.50 11.15 -20.25
C ILE A 309 -8.94 12.35 -21.02
N LYS A 310 -8.71 12.18 -22.34
CA LYS A 310 -8.23 13.27 -23.20
C LYS A 310 -9.25 14.41 -23.33
N GLY A 311 -10.53 14.07 -23.43
CA GLY A 311 -11.63 15.04 -23.48
C GLY A 311 -11.70 15.88 -22.21
N LEU A 312 -11.63 15.25 -21.03
CA LEU A 312 -11.54 15.96 -19.76
C LEU A 312 -10.30 16.84 -19.71
N GLU A 313 -9.14 16.35 -20.13
CA GLU A 313 -7.93 17.15 -20.13
C GLU A 313 -8.08 18.43 -20.96
N SER A 314 -8.66 18.31 -22.16
CA SER A 314 -8.95 19.46 -23.01
C SER A 314 -9.95 20.41 -22.34
N PHE A 315 -10.95 19.89 -21.65
CA PHE A 315 -11.93 20.69 -20.95
C PHE A 315 -11.35 21.44 -19.74
N PHE A 316 -10.55 20.78 -18.91
CA PHE A 316 -9.81 21.40 -17.81
C PHE A 316 -8.85 22.48 -18.33
N ARG A 317 -8.14 22.24 -19.44
CA ARG A 317 -7.31 23.27 -20.09
C ARG A 317 -8.11 24.48 -20.52
N LEU A 318 -9.30 24.28 -21.11
CA LEU A 318 -10.18 25.36 -21.52
C LEU A 318 -10.58 26.23 -20.33
N ILE A 319 -10.94 25.62 -19.20
CA ILE A 319 -11.27 26.33 -17.96
C ILE A 319 -10.05 27.09 -17.42
N VAL A 320 -8.91 26.43 -17.31
CA VAL A 320 -7.67 27.06 -16.83
C VAL A 320 -7.26 28.25 -17.70
N ASN A 321 -7.37 28.14 -19.03
CA ASN A 321 -7.07 29.24 -19.95
C ASN A 321 -8.02 30.43 -19.73
N LYS A 322 -9.31 30.18 -19.46
CA LYS A 322 -10.25 31.24 -19.09
C LYS A 322 -9.87 31.93 -17.78
N LEU A 323 -9.43 31.17 -16.77
CA LEU A 323 -8.98 31.71 -15.49
C LEU A 323 -7.74 32.60 -15.65
N LYS A 324 -6.77 32.22 -16.51
CA LYS A 324 -5.56 33.01 -16.78
C LYS A 324 -5.84 34.41 -17.33
N VAL A 325 -6.94 34.58 -18.08
CA VAL A 325 -7.33 35.85 -18.69
C VAL A 325 -8.38 36.63 -17.90
N LYS A 326 -8.80 36.16 -16.71
CA LYS A 326 -9.70 36.93 -15.83
C LYS A 326 -9.05 38.26 -15.43
N ASN A 327 -9.87 39.31 -15.31
CA ASN A 327 -9.42 40.63 -14.91
C ASN A 327 -9.07 40.69 -13.42
N ASP A 328 -8.41 41.77 -13.00
CA ASP A 328 -7.98 41.95 -11.60
C ASP A 328 -9.18 42.08 -10.65
N GLU A 329 -10.29 42.66 -11.11
CA GLU A 329 -11.54 42.75 -10.35
C GLU A 329 -12.09 41.37 -9.95
N PHE A 330 -12.03 40.39 -10.86
CA PHE A 330 -12.40 39.02 -10.53
C PHE A 330 -11.46 38.42 -9.47
N LEU A 331 -10.15 38.66 -9.58
CA LEU A 331 -9.15 38.10 -8.66
C LEU A 331 -9.22 38.72 -7.26
N LEU A 332 -9.69 39.97 -7.15
CA LEU A 332 -9.90 40.67 -5.87
C LEU A 332 -10.94 40.00 -4.97
N ASN A 333 -11.79 39.13 -5.53
CA ASN A 333 -12.71 38.32 -4.73
C ASN A 333 -11.99 37.22 -3.92
N PHE A 334 -10.70 36.96 -4.21
CA PHE A 334 -9.95 35.83 -3.68
C PHE A 334 -8.65 36.23 -2.97
N VAL A 335 -7.98 37.29 -3.41
CA VAL A 335 -6.71 37.78 -2.88
C VAL A 335 -6.69 39.30 -2.73
N GLY A 336 -5.80 39.83 -1.88
CA GLY A 336 -5.64 41.28 -1.70
C GLY A 336 -5.03 41.97 -2.92
N ARG A 337 -5.21 43.30 -3.04
CA ARG A 337 -4.67 44.11 -4.17
C ARG A 337 -3.16 43.89 -4.38
N GLU A 338 -2.41 43.79 -3.31
CA GLU A 338 -0.95 43.61 -3.33
C GLU A 338 -0.53 42.22 -3.81
N GLU A 339 -1.42 41.22 -3.71
CA GLU A 339 -1.14 39.82 -4.00
C GLU A 339 -1.50 39.42 -5.45
N ILE A 340 -2.25 40.25 -6.18
CA ILE A 340 -2.79 39.93 -7.51
C ILE A 340 -1.70 39.47 -8.48
N LYS A 341 -0.57 40.20 -8.51
CA LYS A 341 0.53 39.91 -9.45
C LYS A 341 1.11 38.52 -9.19
N GLU A 342 1.34 38.17 -7.93
CA GLU A 342 1.89 36.88 -7.52
C GLU A 342 0.89 35.75 -7.72
N PHE A 343 -0.37 35.99 -7.37
CA PHE A 343 -1.43 35.02 -7.60
C PHE A 343 -1.63 34.73 -9.09
N ARG A 344 -1.54 35.75 -9.96
CA ARG A 344 -1.58 35.57 -11.42
C ARG A 344 -0.42 34.72 -11.93
N ILE A 345 0.77 34.83 -11.34
CA ILE A 345 1.91 33.92 -11.62
C ILE A 345 1.55 32.48 -11.23
N CYS A 346 0.94 32.27 -10.05
CA CYS A 346 0.48 30.95 -9.61
C CYS A 346 -0.52 30.33 -10.61
N ILE A 347 -1.54 31.09 -11.04
CA ILE A 347 -2.51 30.65 -12.05
C ILE A 347 -1.80 30.33 -13.38
N ASN A 348 -0.87 31.17 -13.83
CA ASN A 348 -0.15 30.97 -15.08
C ASN A 348 0.73 29.72 -15.09
N ASN A 349 1.30 29.36 -13.94
CA ASN A 349 2.15 28.19 -13.76
C ASN A 349 1.38 26.87 -13.63
N LEU A 350 0.06 26.91 -13.38
CA LEU A 350 -0.77 25.71 -13.30
C LEU A 350 -0.67 24.89 -14.59
N LYS A 351 -0.30 23.61 -14.44
CA LYS A 351 -0.27 22.64 -15.53
C LYS A 351 -1.42 21.64 -15.40
N VAL A 352 -2.11 21.43 -16.51
CA VAL A 352 -3.04 20.30 -16.67
C VAL A 352 -2.29 19.20 -17.41
N LYS A 353 -2.37 17.98 -16.91
CA LYS A 353 -1.74 16.79 -17.48
C LYS A 353 -2.74 15.64 -17.48
N TYR A 354 -2.53 14.69 -18.38
CA TYR A 354 -3.18 13.39 -18.30
C TYR A 354 -2.13 12.29 -18.32
N THR A 355 -2.49 11.13 -17.77
CA THR A 355 -1.63 9.94 -17.80
C THR A 355 -2.41 8.71 -18.28
N MET A 356 -1.71 7.88 -19.04
CA MET A 356 -2.20 6.64 -19.64
C MET A 356 -1.30 5.45 -19.22
N GLU A 357 -1.70 4.20 -19.48
CA GLU A 357 -0.80 3.03 -19.68
C GLU A 357 0.62 3.11 -19.10
N GLY A 358 0.89 2.88 -17.81
CA GLY A 358 2.27 2.58 -17.36
C GLY A 358 3.34 3.66 -17.61
N ILE A 359 2.95 4.95 -17.60
CA ILE A 359 3.90 6.06 -17.77
C ILE A 359 4.53 6.44 -16.43
N ASP A 360 5.85 6.65 -16.44
CA ASP A 360 6.58 7.34 -15.36
C ASP A 360 6.09 8.79 -15.29
N TYR A 361 5.09 9.03 -14.45
CA TYR A 361 4.66 10.38 -14.11
C TYR A 361 5.84 11.12 -13.46
N ILE A 362 6.35 12.14 -14.13
CA ILE A 362 7.37 13.03 -13.58
C ILE A 362 6.67 14.27 -13.04
N ARG A 363 6.72 14.41 -11.71
CA ARG A 363 6.25 15.61 -11.01
C ARG A 363 7.11 16.80 -11.39
N GLU A 364 6.49 17.90 -11.80
CA GLU A 364 7.19 19.17 -11.97
C GLU A 364 7.01 20.05 -10.74
N ASN A 365 7.90 21.02 -10.56
CA ASN A 365 7.83 21.97 -9.46
C ASN A 365 6.85 23.12 -9.75
N VAL A 366 5.60 22.78 -10.05
CA VAL A 366 4.47 23.70 -10.28
C VAL A 366 3.18 23.08 -9.76
N PRO A 367 2.10 23.86 -9.55
CA PRO A 367 0.79 23.28 -9.27
C PRO A 367 0.32 22.44 -10.47
N GLU A 368 -0.23 21.26 -10.21
CA GLU A 368 -0.64 20.34 -11.27
C GLU A 368 -2.06 19.79 -11.07
N ILE A 369 -2.84 19.77 -12.15
CA ILE A 369 -4.06 18.96 -12.27
C ILE A 369 -3.72 17.74 -13.11
N ILE A 370 -3.95 16.55 -12.57
CA ILE A 370 -3.59 15.27 -13.19
C ILE A 370 -4.85 14.47 -13.43
N ILE A 371 -5.11 14.10 -14.67
CA ILE A 371 -6.30 13.33 -15.06
C ILE A 371 -5.88 11.92 -15.47
N GLY A 372 -6.47 10.92 -14.85
CA GLY A 372 -6.15 9.52 -15.11
C GLY A 372 -7.34 8.59 -14.91
N GLY A 373 -7.23 7.37 -15.46
CA GLY A 373 -8.24 6.33 -15.32
C GLY A 373 -7.78 5.14 -14.48
N ASN A 374 -7.99 3.91 -15.00
CA ASN A 374 -7.57 2.63 -14.37
C ASN A 374 -6.07 2.51 -14.04
N LEU A 375 -5.32 3.55 -14.35
CA LEU A 375 -3.89 3.64 -14.52
C LEU A 375 -3.11 4.44 -13.52
N LEU A 376 -3.82 5.16 -12.66
CA LEU A 376 -3.27 5.63 -11.39
C LEU A 376 -3.05 4.42 -10.46
N SER A 377 -2.49 3.34 -11.04
CA SER A 377 -2.47 1.97 -10.59
C SER A 377 -1.56 1.82 -9.37
N ARG A 378 -1.74 0.68 -8.69
CA ARG A 378 -1.10 0.30 -7.44
C ARG A 378 0.35 0.78 -7.39
N GLY A 379 0.75 1.42 -6.28
CA GLY A 379 2.14 1.78 -6.01
C GLY A 379 2.61 3.19 -6.40
N VAL A 380 1.85 3.99 -7.15
CA VAL A 380 2.19 5.42 -7.35
C VAL A 380 1.73 6.25 -6.14
N THR A 381 2.65 7.04 -5.59
CA THR A 381 2.36 8.00 -4.52
C THR A 381 2.35 9.43 -5.10
N PHE A 382 1.33 10.21 -4.74
CA PHE A 382 1.16 11.59 -5.18
C PHE A 382 1.58 12.53 -4.05
N ASP A 383 2.86 12.88 -4.00
CA ASP A 383 3.37 13.79 -2.99
C ASP A 383 2.67 15.15 -3.10
N ASP A 384 2.24 15.70 -1.95
CA ASP A 384 1.47 16.95 -1.90
C ASP A 384 0.14 16.92 -2.70
N LEU A 385 -0.52 15.76 -2.75
CA LEU A 385 -1.93 15.69 -3.15
C LEU A 385 -2.80 16.46 -2.16
N LEU A 386 -3.56 17.45 -2.64
CA LEU A 386 -4.47 18.26 -1.83
C LEU A 386 -5.93 17.99 -2.19
N PHE A 387 -6.26 18.03 -3.49
CA PHE A 387 -7.62 17.81 -3.98
C PHE A 387 -7.68 16.51 -4.78
N GLN A 388 -8.81 15.81 -4.72
CA GLN A 388 -9.06 14.66 -5.59
C GLN A 388 -10.53 14.54 -5.97
N ILE A 389 -10.82 14.25 -7.24
CA ILE A 389 -12.11 13.71 -7.69
C ILE A 389 -11.94 12.21 -7.89
N MET A 390 -12.73 11.41 -7.19
CA MET A 390 -12.68 9.95 -7.19
C MET A 390 -14.06 9.39 -7.55
N ILE A 391 -14.30 9.19 -8.84
CA ILE A 391 -15.58 8.65 -9.36
C ILE A 391 -15.40 7.37 -10.19
N ASN A 392 -14.20 6.79 -10.18
CA ASN A 392 -13.90 5.46 -10.69
C ASN A 392 -14.29 4.35 -9.70
N HIS A 393 -15.52 4.36 -9.22
CA HIS A 393 -16.14 3.18 -8.65
C HIS A 393 -16.91 2.55 -9.80
N GLY A 394 -16.65 1.27 -10.12
CA GLY A 394 -17.52 0.55 -11.06
C GLY A 394 -18.97 0.59 -10.56
N SER A 395 -19.92 0.13 -11.37
CA SER A 395 -21.26 -0.17 -10.83
C SER A 395 -21.09 -1.04 -9.58
N SER A 396 -21.79 -0.70 -8.49
CA SER A 396 -21.54 -1.22 -7.12
C SER A 396 -21.50 -2.75 -7.00
N LYS A 397 -21.97 -3.47 -8.02
CA LYS A 397 -21.97 -4.94 -8.07
C LYS A 397 -20.64 -5.58 -8.51
N ASN A 398 -19.71 -4.83 -9.11
CA ASN A 398 -18.59 -5.38 -9.88
C ASN A 398 -17.18 -4.97 -9.41
N LEU A 399 -17.01 -4.04 -8.46
CA LEU A 399 -15.68 -3.65 -7.98
C LEU A 399 -15.34 -4.26 -6.63
N SER A 400 -14.14 -4.81 -6.53
CA SER A 400 -13.64 -5.43 -5.31
C SER A 400 -13.15 -4.41 -4.29
N SER A 401 -13.26 -4.77 -3.01
CA SER A 401 -12.88 -3.88 -1.90
C SER A 401 -11.39 -3.48 -1.92
N ASP A 402 -10.48 -4.34 -2.39
CA ASP A 402 -9.05 -3.96 -2.57
C ASP A 402 -8.89 -2.89 -3.61
N THR A 403 -9.58 -3.06 -4.73
CA THR A 403 -9.40 -2.16 -5.86
C THR A 403 -9.81 -0.75 -5.46
N LEU A 404 -10.91 -0.60 -4.72
CA LEU A 404 -11.32 0.69 -4.19
C LEU A 404 -10.36 1.21 -3.11
N LEU A 405 -10.02 0.39 -2.10
CA LEU A 405 -9.15 0.84 -1.01
C LEU A 405 -7.77 1.30 -1.50
N GLN A 406 -7.22 0.60 -2.50
CA GLN A 406 -5.95 0.96 -3.10
C GLN A 406 -6.02 2.17 -4.06
N ARG A 407 -7.22 2.59 -4.48
CA ARG A 407 -7.43 3.82 -5.26
C ARG A 407 -7.50 5.08 -4.38
N ALA A 408 -7.56 4.94 -3.06
CA ALA A 408 -7.53 6.05 -2.10
C ALA A 408 -6.16 6.73 -2.00
N ARG A 409 -5.77 7.47 -3.04
CA ARG A 409 -4.46 8.17 -3.13
C ARG A 409 -4.31 9.32 -2.13
N TRP A 410 -5.41 9.77 -1.53
CA TRP A 410 -5.42 10.79 -0.48
C TRP A 410 -4.99 10.29 0.89
N PHE A 411 -4.91 8.97 1.09
CA PHE A 411 -4.31 8.43 2.31
C PHE A 411 -2.81 8.71 2.37
N GLY A 412 -2.24 8.67 3.57
CA GLY A 412 -0.82 8.93 3.80
C GLY A 412 -0.55 10.05 4.81
N TYR A 413 0.69 10.52 4.85
CA TYR A 413 1.16 11.53 5.81
C TYR A 413 0.74 12.94 5.39
N ARG A 414 -0.51 13.33 5.70
CA ARG A 414 -1.15 14.57 5.22
C ARG A 414 -1.53 15.56 6.33
N LYS A 415 -1.21 15.25 7.58
CA LYS A 415 -1.69 16.00 8.76
C LYS A 415 -1.45 17.52 8.71
N ALA A 416 -0.37 17.96 8.05
CA ALA A 416 -0.04 19.38 7.93
C ALA A 416 -1.08 20.21 7.15
N TYR A 417 -1.85 19.59 6.26
CA TYR A 417 -2.81 20.30 5.39
C TYR A 417 -4.14 19.54 5.22
N ILE A 418 -4.41 18.55 6.08
CA ILE A 418 -5.60 17.69 6.03
C ILE A 418 -6.93 18.48 6.08
N ASN A 419 -6.95 19.62 6.79
CA ASN A 419 -8.12 20.47 6.91
C ASN A 419 -8.46 21.24 5.61
N ASP A 420 -7.49 21.37 4.71
CA ASP A 420 -7.68 22.02 3.41
C ASP A 420 -7.84 21.02 2.27
N MET A 421 -7.76 19.71 2.55
CA MET A 421 -7.96 18.68 1.54
C MET A 421 -9.41 18.61 1.09
N LYS A 422 -9.64 18.45 -0.22
CA LYS A 422 -10.98 18.23 -0.79
C LYS A 422 -11.04 16.95 -1.59
N ILE A 423 -11.68 15.95 -1.02
CA ILE A 423 -11.87 14.62 -1.62
C ILE A 423 -13.31 14.48 -2.07
N TYR A 424 -13.52 14.73 -3.36
CA TYR A 424 -14.81 14.62 -4.02
C TYR A 424 -15.06 13.17 -4.45
N VAL A 425 -16.17 12.60 -4.01
CA VAL A 425 -16.52 11.19 -4.24
C VAL A 425 -17.97 11.07 -4.67
N SER A 426 -18.36 9.94 -5.25
CA SER A 426 -19.79 9.60 -5.34
C SER A 426 -20.33 9.14 -4.00
N ASN A 427 -21.66 9.11 -3.88
CA ASN A 427 -22.33 8.53 -2.71
C ASN A 427 -21.92 7.05 -2.50
N VAL A 428 -21.81 6.29 -3.59
CA VAL A 428 -21.37 4.89 -3.57
C VAL A 428 -19.96 4.75 -3.00
N ALA A 429 -19.02 5.59 -3.43
CA ALA A 429 -17.64 5.55 -2.95
C ALA A 429 -17.54 6.01 -1.49
N SER A 430 -18.27 7.06 -1.09
CA SER A 430 -18.31 7.52 0.30
C SER A 430 -18.78 6.38 1.23
N ASN A 431 -19.92 5.76 0.92
CA ASN A 431 -20.46 4.65 1.69
C ASN A 431 -19.47 3.49 1.76
N PHE A 432 -18.83 3.13 0.64
CA PHE A 432 -17.80 2.09 0.65
C PHE A 432 -16.68 2.37 1.68
N TYR A 433 -16.13 3.59 1.72
CA TYR A 433 -15.05 3.92 2.67
C TYR A 433 -15.51 3.94 4.13
N GLU A 434 -16.78 4.25 4.38
CA GLU A 434 -17.38 4.14 5.71
C GLU A 434 -17.54 2.68 6.13
N GLU A 435 -18.07 1.82 5.26
CA GLU A 435 -18.28 0.40 5.54
C GLU A 435 -16.96 -0.36 5.70
N ILE A 436 -15.99 -0.14 4.81
CA ILE A 436 -14.69 -0.84 4.86
C ILE A 436 -13.89 -0.46 6.11
N TYR A 437 -14.09 0.74 6.67
CA TYR A 437 -13.49 1.12 7.95
C TYR A 437 -13.94 0.21 9.08
N TYR A 438 -15.23 -0.12 9.17
CA TYR A 438 -15.74 -0.99 10.24
C TYR A 438 -15.17 -2.40 10.14
N VAL A 439 -15.10 -2.93 8.92
CA VAL A 439 -14.49 -4.24 8.66
C VAL A 439 -13.00 -4.23 9.01
N GLU A 440 -12.25 -3.24 8.54
CA GLU A 440 -10.82 -3.12 8.84
C GLU A 440 -10.58 -2.97 10.34
N ASN A 441 -11.32 -2.10 11.03
CA ASN A 441 -11.17 -1.88 12.46
C ASN A 441 -11.47 -3.16 13.25
N SER A 442 -12.55 -3.87 12.90
CA SER A 442 -12.92 -5.15 13.53
C SER A 442 -11.83 -6.21 13.37
N ILE A 443 -11.17 -6.26 12.21
CA ILE A 443 -10.04 -7.16 11.99
C ILE A 443 -8.85 -6.72 12.84
N ARG A 444 -8.49 -5.44 12.84
CA ARG A 444 -7.37 -4.94 13.66
C ARG A 444 -7.57 -5.25 15.14
N GLU A 445 -8.77 -5.06 15.67
CA GLU A 445 -9.14 -5.42 17.04
C GLU A 445 -9.01 -6.93 17.29
N MET A 446 -9.57 -7.75 16.40
CA MET A 446 -9.50 -9.22 16.48
C MET A 446 -8.07 -9.78 16.56
N TYR A 447 -7.10 -9.11 15.94
CA TYR A 447 -5.69 -9.50 15.99
C TYR A 447 -4.85 -8.66 16.95
N SER A 448 -5.43 -7.67 17.63
CA SER A 448 -4.74 -6.93 18.68
C SER A 448 -4.64 -7.74 19.99
N GLU A 449 -5.65 -8.58 20.26
CA GLU A 449 -5.72 -9.44 21.45
C GLU A 449 -4.88 -10.73 21.29
N SER A 450 -4.89 -11.32 20.09
CA SER A 450 -4.13 -12.52 19.75
C SER A 450 -3.76 -12.51 18.28
N PHE A 451 -2.48 -12.69 17.96
CA PHE A 451 -2.02 -12.71 16.57
C PHE A 451 -2.34 -14.02 15.85
N GLU A 452 -2.61 -15.12 16.57
CA GLU A 452 -2.89 -16.44 15.96
C GLU A 452 -4.11 -16.37 15.04
N HIS A 453 -3.95 -16.85 13.81
CA HIS A 453 -5.04 -17.03 12.87
C HIS A 453 -5.74 -18.37 13.12
N SER A 454 -7.06 -18.42 12.89
CA SER A 454 -7.87 -19.63 13.08
C SER A 454 -9.07 -19.63 12.15
N THR A 455 -9.68 -20.80 11.96
CA THR A 455 -10.92 -20.97 11.18
C THR A 455 -12.05 -20.11 11.75
N ILE A 456 -12.16 -19.98 13.06
CA ILE A 456 -13.16 -19.12 13.73
C ILE A 456 -12.97 -17.65 13.33
N LYS A 457 -11.72 -17.17 13.31
CA LYS A 457 -11.43 -15.80 12.85
C LYS A 457 -11.74 -15.64 11.37
N LYS A 458 -11.41 -16.62 10.53
CA LYS A 458 -11.76 -16.62 9.10
C LYS A 458 -13.27 -16.48 8.88
N GLU A 459 -14.08 -17.33 9.51
CA GLU A 459 -15.55 -17.28 9.42
C GLU A 459 -16.12 -15.94 9.89
N ARG A 460 -15.59 -15.39 10.99
CA ARG A 460 -16.00 -14.07 11.48
C ARG A 460 -15.69 -12.96 10.48
N ILE A 461 -14.54 -13.01 9.81
CA ILE A 461 -14.19 -12.04 8.76
C ILE A 461 -15.13 -12.19 7.56
N GLU A 462 -15.42 -13.41 7.12
CA GLU A 462 -16.37 -13.65 6.03
C GLU A 462 -17.77 -13.10 6.35
N ASN A 463 -18.23 -13.23 7.59
CA ASN A 463 -19.50 -12.68 8.03
C ASN A 463 -19.51 -11.15 8.08
N LEU A 464 -18.44 -10.51 8.56
CA LEU A 464 -18.31 -9.04 8.52
C LEU A 464 -18.46 -8.50 7.09
N PHE A 465 -17.84 -9.14 6.11
CA PHE A 465 -17.99 -8.73 4.70
C PHE A 465 -19.44 -8.85 4.21
N LYS A 466 -20.14 -9.93 4.58
CA LYS A 466 -21.57 -10.12 4.23
C LYS A 466 -22.45 -9.06 4.87
N GLU A 467 -22.25 -8.78 6.16
CA GLU A 467 -23.00 -7.78 6.93
C GLU A 467 -22.90 -6.38 6.31
N HIS A 468 -21.69 -6.00 5.90
CA HIS A 468 -21.42 -4.70 5.30
C HIS A 468 -21.66 -4.64 3.77
N CYS A 469 -22.25 -5.69 3.18
CA CYS A 469 -22.48 -5.81 1.73
C CYS A 469 -21.22 -5.61 0.88
N LEU A 470 -20.05 -5.91 1.44
CA LEU A 470 -18.77 -5.76 0.77
C LEU A 470 -18.39 -7.06 0.07
N LYS A 471 -17.87 -6.93 -1.16
CA LYS A 471 -17.29 -8.06 -1.88
C LYS A 471 -15.78 -8.00 -1.85
N TRP A 472 -15.19 -9.17 -1.66
CA TRP A 472 -13.76 -9.35 -1.80
C TRP A 472 -13.44 -10.02 -3.13
N THR A 473 -12.66 -9.34 -3.98
CA THR A 473 -12.35 -9.68 -5.40
C THR A 473 -13.58 -9.78 -6.32
N SER A 474 -13.44 -9.40 -7.60
CA SER A 474 -14.52 -9.28 -8.61
C SER A 474 -15.32 -10.55 -8.88
#